data_AF-A0A353JB77-F1
#
_entry.id   AF-A0A353JB77-F1
#
_cell.length_a   1.000
_cell.length_b   1.000
_cell.length_c   1.000
_cell.angle_alpha   90.00
_cell.angle_beta   90.00
_cell.angle_gamma   90.00
#
_symmetry.space_group_name_H-M   'P 1'
#
loop_
_entity.id
_entity.type
_entity.pdbx_description
1 polymer ?
#
loop_
_entity_poly.entity_id
_entity_poly.type
_entity_poly.pdbx_seq_one_letter_code
_entity_poly.pdbx_strand_id
1 'polypeptide(L)'
;MIKYSIRYFNNKEVRAVFDITQSKWWYSAVDVISIITNPNSPRRYWNNIKKRNQELSSFCGQLKLYSKDGKKYLSDVIDESGIKVLCTIIPTKYKNSIQDWLKGLLDPIDEQSKRKAYELYKTNLVENDEIGKTIALQKIHAFLFEGLYDFAGKIRNKTISNDGFTFANGEYLSETLHAIDKMPVNTFDQIVEKYVEMNIAHPFYEGNGRATRIWLDQILEKQLMVCVDWSKINKNDYLNAMRISSSNDKRIKELLSNSLTNDINNREIFMKGIDTSYYYEEE
;
A
#
# COMPACT_ATOMS: atom_id res chain seq x y z
N MET A 1 2.84 6.79 -18.12
CA MET A 1 1.70 7.61 -17.63
C MET A 1 2.15 8.35 -16.38
N ILE A 2 1.76 9.61 -16.20
CA ILE A 2 2.18 10.46 -15.06
C ILE A 2 1.06 10.49 -14.00
N LYS A 3 1.37 10.07 -12.77
CA LYS A 3 0.50 10.23 -11.60
C LYS A 3 1.03 11.38 -10.73
N TYR A 4 0.15 12.30 -10.33
CA TYR A 4 0.51 13.44 -9.48
C TYR A 4 0.30 13.07 -8.01
N SER A 5 1.17 13.53 -7.14
CA SER A 5 1.07 13.31 -5.70
C SER A 5 1.61 14.52 -4.93
N ILE A 6 1.18 14.68 -3.68
CA ILE A 6 1.77 15.62 -2.73
C ILE A 6 2.33 14.77 -1.61
N ARG A 7 3.64 14.90 -1.40
CA ARG A 7 4.34 14.25 -0.29
C ARG A 7 4.57 15.26 0.83
N TYR A 8 4.80 14.79 2.04
CA TYR A 8 5.00 15.67 3.20
C TYR A 8 6.34 15.40 3.87
N PHE A 9 7.04 16.47 4.23
CA PHE A 9 8.24 16.41 5.06
C PHE A 9 8.13 17.47 6.16
N ASN A 10 8.06 17.06 7.43
CA ASN A 10 7.85 17.96 8.58
C ASN A 10 6.69 18.96 8.34
N ASN A 11 5.52 18.45 7.94
CA ASN A 11 4.31 19.21 7.62
C ASN A 11 4.45 20.21 6.46
N LYS A 12 5.52 20.11 5.65
CA LYS A 12 5.67 20.88 4.41
C LYS A 12 5.36 20.00 3.20
N GLU A 13 4.50 20.51 2.35
CA GLU A 13 4.15 19.90 1.08
C GLU A 13 5.34 19.90 0.11
N VAL A 14 5.53 18.76 -0.54
CA VAL A 14 6.48 18.56 -1.62
C VAL A 14 5.71 17.94 -2.78
N ARG A 15 5.50 18.74 -3.82
CA ARG A 15 4.80 18.27 -5.03
C ARG A 15 5.67 17.23 -5.73
N ALA A 16 5.07 16.10 -6.05
CA ALA A 16 5.74 14.97 -6.66
C ALA A 16 4.92 14.40 -7.83
N VAL A 17 5.62 13.71 -8.71
CA VAL A 17 5.06 13.01 -9.85
C VAL A 17 5.71 11.64 -9.93
N PHE A 18 4.89 10.60 -10.02
CA PHE A 18 5.35 9.26 -10.35
C PHE A 18 5.27 9.06 -11.86
N ASP A 19 6.43 8.82 -12.49
CA ASP A 19 6.52 8.40 -13.89
C ASP A 19 6.47 6.88 -13.95
N ILE A 20 5.32 6.35 -14.36
CA ILE A 20 5.09 4.90 -14.48
C ILE A 20 6.02 4.27 -15.51
N THR A 21 6.32 4.97 -16.60
CA THR A 21 7.11 4.42 -17.72
C THR A 21 8.56 4.20 -17.28
N GLN A 22 9.11 5.14 -16.51
CA GLN A 22 10.46 5.04 -15.96
C GLN A 22 10.50 4.38 -14.57
N SER A 23 9.33 4.06 -13.99
CA SER A 23 9.17 3.56 -12.62
C SER A 23 9.95 4.41 -11.61
N LYS A 24 9.84 5.74 -11.68
CA LYS A 24 10.61 6.66 -10.82
C LYS A 24 9.82 7.88 -10.38
N TRP A 25 10.25 8.44 -9.24
CA TRP A 25 9.69 9.67 -8.70
C TRP A 25 10.45 10.91 -9.16
N TRP A 26 9.67 11.95 -9.47
CA TRP A 26 10.10 13.31 -9.73
C TRP A 26 9.52 14.24 -8.67
N TYR A 27 10.35 15.11 -8.10
CA TYR A 27 9.96 16.02 -7.02
C TYR A 27 10.18 17.46 -7.47
N SER A 28 9.32 18.39 -7.06
CA SER A 28 9.53 19.82 -7.27
C SER A 28 10.88 20.24 -6.66
N ALA A 29 11.81 20.69 -7.50
CA ALA A 29 13.13 21.09 -7.03
C ALA A 29 13.05 22.29 -6.06
N VAL A 30 12.07 23.17 -6.27
CA VAL A 30 11.80 24.33 -5.41
C VAL A 30 11.28 23.90 -4.03
N ASP A 31 10.41 22.89 -3.99
CA ASP A 31 9.83 22.41 -2.72
C ASP A 31 10.90 21.63 -1.94
N VAL A 32 11.73 20.84 -2.64
CA VAL A 32 12.91 20.17 -2.08
C VAL A 32 13.87 21.18 -1.42
N ILE A 33 14.20 22.29 -2.09
CA ILE A 33 15.00 23.36 -1.48
C ILE A 33 14.31 23.92 -0.21
N SER A 34 12.99 24.08 -0.24
CA SER A 34 12.22 24.60 0.90
C SER A 34 12.30 23.69 2.13
N ILE A 35 12.36 22.37 1.94
CA ILE A 35 12.50 21.42 3.06
C ILE A 35 13.96 21.26 3.53
N ILE A 36 14.95 21.41 2.63
CA ILE A 36 16.38 21.30 2.98
C ILE A 36 16.88 22.53 3.73
N THR A 37 16.54 23.74 3.26
CA THR A 37 17.15 25.01 3.74
C THR A 37 16.16 26.06 4.22
N ASN A 38 14.87 25.93 3.90
CA ASN A 38 13.82 26.92 4.23
C ASN A 38 14.19 28.39 3.94
N PRO A 39 14.65 28.75 2.72
CA PRO A 39 15.12 30.09 2.42
C PRO A 39 13.95 31.04 2.12
N ASN A 40 14.15 32.35 2.26
CA ASN A 40 13.15 33.37 1.91
C ASN A 40 12.69 33.30 0.44
N SER A 41 13.54 32.80 -0.47
CA SER A 41 13.19 32.62 -1.89
C SER A 41 13.72 31.28 -2.43
N PRO A 42 12.96 30.19 -2.27
CA PRO A 42 13.38 28.85 -2.69
C PRO A 42 13.68 28.75 -4.19
N ARG A 43 12.91 29.43 -5.04
CA ARG A 43 13.12 29.46 -6.49
C ARG A 43 14.45 30.12 -6.87
N ARG A 44 14.78 31.27 -6.26
CA ARG A 44 16.06 31.95 -6.50
C ARG A 44 17.23 31.11 -6.00
N TYR A 45 17.05 30.46 -4.85
CA TYR A 45 18.06 29.57 -4.28
C TYR A 45 18.35 28.37 -5.19
N TRP A 46 17.30 27.69 -5.68
CA TRP A 46 17.42 26.60 -6.66
C TRP A 46 18.20 27.04 -7.90
N ASN A 47 17.80 28.15 -8.54
CA ASN A 47 18.44 28.66 -9.75
C ASN A 47 19.94 28.93 -9.54
N ASN A 48 20.31 29.51 -8.39
CA ASN A 48 21.69 29.80 -8.06
C ASN A 48 22.52 28.52 -7.84
N ILE A 49 21.97 27.53 -7.14
CA ILE A 49 22.67 26.27 -6.89
C ILE A 49 22.84 25.45 -8.17
N LYS A 50 21.79 25.35 -9.00
CA LYS A 50 21.84 24.66 -10.29
C LYS A 50 22.88 25.29 -11.22
N LYS A 51 23.01 26.62 -11.21
CA LYS A 51 24.03 27.34 -12.00
C LYS A 51 25.46 27.06 -11.50
N ARG A 52 25.66 26.91 -10.19
CA ARG A 52 26.98 26.68 -9.58
C ARG A 52 27.43 25.22 -9.63
N ASN A 53 26.49 24.29 -9.72
CA ASN A 53 26.77 22.84 -9.71
C ASN A 53 26.11 22.21 -10.94
N GLN A 54 26.82 22.24 -12.08
CA GLN A 54 26.27 21.84 -13.37
C GLN A 54 25.80 20.37 -13.41
N GLU A 55 26.40 19.50 -12.59
CA GLU A 55 26.01 18.10 -12.38
C GLU A 55 24.54 17.92 -11.97
N LEU A 56 23.91 18.92 -11.33
CA LEU A 56 22.48 18.84 -11.00
C LEU A 56 21.59 18.85 -12.24
N SER A 57 22.10 19.31 -13.39
CA SER A 57 21.33 19.37 -14.63
C SER A 57 21.01 17.98 -15.18
N SER A 58 21.85 16.97 -14.97
CA SER A 58 21.58 15.60 -15.43
C SER A 58 20.46 14.90 -14.67
N PHE A 59 20.15 15.38 -13.46
CA PHE A 59 19.07 14.85 -12.62
C PHE A 59 17.82 15.74 -12.67
N CYS A 60 17.87 16.86 -13.41
CA CYS A 60 16.80 17.84 -13.49
C CYS A 60 16.00 17.67 -14.77
N GLY A 61 14.68 17.54 -14.65
CA GLY A 61 13.73 17.61 -15.75
C GLY A 61 12.81 18.81 -15.63
N GLN A 62 11.82 18.90 -16.53
CA GLN A 62 10.70 19.82 -16.41
C GLN A 62 9.38 19.07 -16.59
N LEU A 63 8.50 19.18 -15.60
CA LEU A 63 7.17 18.60 -15.63
C LEU A 63 6.14 19.65 -15.20
N LYS A 64 4.91 19.49 -15.69
CA LYS A 64 3.79 20.28 -15.19
C LYS A 64 3.47 19.83 -13.76
N LEU A 65 3.38 20.76 -12.81
CA LEU A 65 2.99 20.49 -11.42
C LEU A 65 1.84 21.41 -11.01
N TYR A 66 0.99 20.95 -10.09
CA TYR A 66 -0.06 21.79 -9.50
C TYR A 66 0.52 22.95 -8.69
N SER A 67 -0.21 24.06 -8.66
CA SER A 67 0.05 25.23 -7.84
C SER A 67 -1.15 25.46 -6.91
N LYS A 68 -1.02 26.40 -5.96
CA LYS A 68 -2.06 26.71 -4.94
C LYS A 68 -3.37 27.20 -5.56
N ASP A 69 -3.33 27.73 -6.78
CA ASP A 69 -4.49 28.13 -7.57
C ASP A 69 -5.16 26.97 -8.32
N GLY A 70 -4.73 25.72 -8.07
CA GLY A 70 -5.25 24.52 -8.72
C GLY A 70 -4.79 24.33 -10.17
N LYS A 71 -4.02 25.27 -10.74
CA LYS A 71 -3.52 25.20 -12.12
C LYS A 71 -2.18 24.48 -12.18
N LYS A 72 -1.85 23.95 -13.36
CA LYS A 72 -0.57 23.27 -13.62
C LYS A 72 0.41 24.17 -14.34
N TYR A 73 1.63 24.28 -13.80
CA TYR A 73 2.72 25.07 -14.40
C TYR A 73 3.95 24.21 -14.61
N LEU A 74 4.67 24.48 -15.72
CA LEU A 74 5.94 23.83 -15.99
C LEU A 74 6.95 24.23 -14.89
N SER A 75 7.47 23.22 -14.20
CA SER A 75 8.34 23.38 -13.03
C SER A 75 9.56 22.48 -13.17
N ASP A 76 10.71 22.96 -12.68
CA ASP A 76 11.89 22.12 -12.54
C ASP A 76 11.62 21.01 -11.53
N VAL A 77 11.86 19.78 -11.94
CA VAL A 77 11.76 18.59 -11.11
C VAL A 77 13.10 17.89 -11.01
N ILE A 78 13.33 17.21 -9.89
CA ILE A 78 14.54 16.44 -9.63
C ILE A 78 14.17 15.04 -9.15
N ASP A 79 14.93 14.03 -9.53
CA ASP A 79 14.74 12.65 -9.06
C ASP A 79 15.48 12.37 -7.75
N GLU A 80 15.32 11.17 -7.19
CA GLU A 80 15.94 10.80 -5.91
C GLU A 80 17.47 10.90 -5.92
N SER A 81 18.10 10.58 -7.06
CA SER A 81 19.55 10.70 -7.24
C SER A 81 19.97 12.17 -7.15
N GLY A 82 19.25 13.06 -7.82
CA GLY A 82 19.52 14.50 -7.72
C GLY A 82 19.27 15.06 -6.31
N ILE A 83 18.29 14.56 -5.56
CA ILE A 83 18.08 14.97 -4.17
C ILE A 83 19.24 14.53 -3.26
N LYS A 84 19.80 13.33 -3.50
CA LYS A 84 21.00 12.86 -2.79
C LYS A 84 22.20 13.77 -3.07
N VAL A 85 22.40 14.18 -4.33
CA VAL A 85 23.45 15.15 -4.72
C VAL A 85 23.20 16.54 -4.10
N LEU A 86 21.95 17.01 -4.06
CA LEU A 86 21.61 18.24 -3.35
C LEU A 86 22.00 18.19 -1.87
N CYS A 87 21.76 17.05 -1.20
CA CYS A 87 22.12 16.87 0.21
C CYS A 87 23.64 16.71 0.45
N THR A 88 24.45 16.52 -0.60
CA THR A 88 25.91 16.59 -0.50
C THR A 88 26.44 18.00 -0.74
N ILE A 89 25.78 18.77 -1.61
CA ILE A 89 26.15 20.16 -1.92
C ILE A 89 25.72 21.12 -0.81
N ILE A 90 24.52 20.91 -0.25
CA ILE A 90 23.91 21.80 0.74
C ILE A 90 24.09 21.21 2.13
N PRO A 91 24.83 21.88 3.04
CA PRO A 91 24.90 21.47 4.43
C PRO A 91 23.51 21.51 5.07
N THR A 92 23.01 20.36 5.53
CA THR A 92 21.70 20.26 6.18
C THR A 92 21.72 19.27 7.33
N LYS A 93 21.02 19.60 8.42
CA LYS A 93 20.79 18.67 9.54
C LYS A 93 19.75 17.60 9.21
N TYR A 94 19.01 17.77 8.11
CA TYR A 94 17.93 16.87 7.71
C TYR A 94 18.39 15.71 6.82
N LYS A 95 19.70 15.52 6.59
CA LYS A 95 20.22 14.56 5.62
C LYS A 95 19.67 13.14 5.82
N ASN A 96 19.68 12.64 7.06
CA ASN A 96 19.16 11.31 7.39
C ASN A 96 17.64 11.27 7.23
N SER A 97 16.91 12.24 7.79
CA SER A 97 15.45 12.32 7.66
C SER A 97 14.98 12.44 6.21
N ILE A 98 15.74 13.12 5.34
CA ILE A 98 15.43 13.23 3.91
C ILE A 98 15.71 11.90 3.20
N GLN A 99 16.78 11.18 3.57
CA GLN A 99 16.99 9.83 3.04
C GLN A 99 15.84 8.89 3.44
N ASP A 100 15.36 8.99 4.68
CA ASP A 100 14.23 8.22 5.16
C ASP A 100 12.93 8.61 4.44
N TRP A 101 12.69 9.91 4.29
CA TRP A 101 11.58 10.44 3.50
C TRP A 101 11.61 9.95 2.05
N LEU A 102 12.76 9.98 1.37
CA LEU A 102 12.89 9.48 0.00
C LEU A 102 12.55 7.99 -0.11
N LYS A 103 12.95 7.19 0.89
CA LYS A 103 12.55 5.77 1.01
C LYS A 103 11.06 5.58 1.30
N GLY A 104 10.31 6.67 1.50
CA GLY A 104 8.89 6.61 1.78
C GLY A 104 8.53 6.64 3.27
N LEU A 105 9.51 6.72 4.18
CA LEU A 105 9.29 6.50 5.62
C LEU A 105 8.46 7.58 6.33
N LEU A 106 8.12 8.68 5.66
CA LEU A 106 7.21 9.73 6.18
C LEU A 106 5.90 9.87 5.37
N ASP A 107 5.64 8.99 4.40
CA ASP A 107 4.32 8.97 3.75
C ASP A 107 3.28 8.39 4.72
N PRO A 108 1.96 8.59 4.47
CA PRO A 108 0.93 7.89 5.23
C PRO A 108 1.24 6.39 5.32
N ILE A 109 0.95 5.77 6.47
CA ILE A 109 1.23 4.35 6.73
C ILE A 109 0.73 3.47 5.58
N ASP A 110 -0.45 3.79 5.03
CA ASP A 110 -1.04 3.05 3.92
C ASP A 110 -0.19 3.11 2.65
N GLU A 111 0.37 4.25 2.28
CA GLU A 111 1.26 4.38 1.11
C GLU A 111 2.58 3.62 1.32
N GLN A 112 3.11 3.61 2.55
CA GLN A 112 4.29 2.82 2.88
C GLN A 112 4.01 1.32 2.78
N SER A 113 2.89 0.90 3.37
CA SER A 113 2.45 -0.49 3.36
C SER A 113 2.13 -0.97 1.94
N LYS A 114 1.52 -0.11 1.11
CA LYS A 114 1.20 -0.41 -0.29
C LYS A 114 2.44 -0.68 -1.14
N ARG A 115 3.51 0.09 -0.92
CA ARG A 115 4.80 -0.18 -1.57
C ARG A 115 5.37 -1.53 -1.17
N LYS A 116 5.28 -1.89 0.11
CA LYS A 116 5.65 -3.24 0.58
C LYS A 116 4.77 -4.30 -0.09
N ALA A 117 3.46 -4.09 -0.18
CA ALA A 117 2.55 -5.03 -0.86
C ALA A 117 2.97 -5.33 -2.31
N TYR A 118 3.49 -4.35 -3.05
CA TYR A 118 4.01 -4.57 -4.41
C TYR A 118 5.24 -5.49 -4.45
N GLU A 119 6.03 -5.55 -3.39
CA GLU A 119 7.21 -6.41 -3.32
C GLU A 119 6.84 -7.88 -3.12
N LEU A 120 5.64 -8.20 -2.58
CA LEU A 120 5.16 -9.57 -2.39
C LEU A 120 5.13 -10.39 -3.68
N TYR A 121 4.91 -9.76 -4.84
CA TYR A 121 4.93 -10.44 -6.14
C TYR A 121 6.25 -11.18 -6.43
N LYS A 122 7.35 -10.80 -5.76
CA LYS A 122 8.70 -11.35 -5.98
C LYS A 122 9.23 -12.16 -4.81
N THR A 123 8.43 -12.41 -3.78
CA THR A 123 8.90 -13.09 -2.57
C THR A 123 8.31 -14.49 -2.45
N ASN A 124 9.04 -15.36 -1.76
CA ASN A 124 8.56 -16.67 -1.34
C ASN A 124 8.24 -16.62 0.17
N LEU A 125 7.50 -15.58 0.58
CA LEU A 125 7.27 -15.23 1.99
C LEU A 125 6.52 -16.33 2.76
N VAL A 126 5.53 -16.94 2.10
CA VAL A 126 4.63 -17.94 2.68
C VAL A 126 4.97 -19.30 2.07
N GLU A 127 5.15 -20.29 2.91
CA GLU A 127 5.42 -21.66 2.46
C GLU A 127 4.13 -22.34 1.98
N ASN A 128 4.26 -23.30 1.06
CA ASN A 128 3.10 -23.92 0.44
C ASN A 128 2.15 -24.58 1.44
N ASP A 129 2.65 -25.18 2.52
CA ASP A 129 1.85 -25.83 3.56
C ASP A 129 1.24 -24.84 4.56
N GLU A 130 1.67 -23.58 4.55
CA GLU A 130 1.12 -22.48 5.37
C GLU A 130 -0.06 -21.79 4.70
N ILE A 131 -0.15 -21.81 3.36
CA ILE A 131 -1.22 -21.16 2.60
C ILE A 131 -2.59 -21.60 3.12
N GLY A 132 -3.42 -20.62 3.48
CA GLY A 132 -4.75 -20.82 4.05
C GLY A 132 -4.76 -21.05 5.57
N LYS A 133 -3.64 -20.85 6.27
CA LYS A 133 -3.57 -20.86 7.73
C LYS A 133 -3.30 -19.46 8.29
N THR A 134 -3.52 -19.31 9.59
CA THR A 134 -3.30 -18.09 10.36
C THR A 134 -1.86 -17.62 10.27
N ILE A 135 -0.88 -18.54 10.28
CA ILE A 135 0.54 -18.19 10.17
C ILE A 135 0.88 -17.48 8.86
N ALA A 136 0.29 -17.90 7.73
CA ALA A 136 0.46 -17.22 6.45
C ALA A 136 -0.09 -15.79 6.51
N LEU A 137 -1.27 -15.62 7.11
CA LEU A 137 -1.88 -14.31 7.29
C LEU A 137 -1.03 -13.40 8.21
N GLN A 138 -0.46 -13.93 9.30
CA GLN A 138 0.47 -13.20 10.16
C GLN A 138 1.74 -12.79 9.42
N LYS A 139 2.31 -13.67 8.58
CA LYS A 139 3.48 -13.37 7.75
C LYS A 139 3.19 -12.26 6.74
N ILE A 140 2.05 -12.34 6.03
CA ILE A 140 1.59 -11.29 5.11
C ILE A 140 1.44 -9.97 5.87
N HIS A 141 0.71 -9.95 6.99
CA HIS A 141 0.50 -8.75 7.77
C HIS A 141 1.81 -8.18 8.33
N ALA A 142 2.72 -9.04 8.82
CA ALA A 142 4.04 -8.62 9.26
C ALA A 142 4.79 -7.95 8.10
N PHE A 143 4.84 -8.58 6.92
CA PHE A 143 5.53 -8.02 5.77
C PHE A 143 4.96 -6.66 5.35
N LEU A 144 3.63 -6.52 5.31
CA LEU A 144 2.96 -5.28 4.95
C LEU A 144 3.18 -4.13 5.94
N PHE A 145 3.31 -4.43 7.23
CA PHE A 145 3.21 -3.43 8.30
C PHE A 145 4.39 -3.39 9.27
N GLU A 146 5.41 -4.24 9.12
CA GLU A 146 6.62 -4.22 9.94
C GLU A 146 7.27 -2.83 9.87
N GLY A 147 7.62 -2.27 11.02
CA GLY A 147 8.15 -0.90 11.11
C GLY A 147 7.12 0.21 10.86
N LEU A 148 5.84 -0.13 10.62
CA LEU A 148 4.71 0.81 10.50
C LEU A 148 3.75 0.68 11.69
N TYR A 149 3.47 -0.55 12.14
CA TYR A 149 2.70 -0.83 13.35
C TYR A 149 3.53 -1.66 14.35
N ASP A 150 3.46 -1.32 15.64
CA ASP A 150 4.12 -2.08 16.71
C ASP A 150 3.54 -3.51 16.88
N PHE A 151 2.35 -3.73 16.33
CA PHE A 151 1.63 -5.00 16.34
C PHE A 151 1.66 -5.75 15.00
N ALA A 152 2.54 -5.36 14.07
CA ALA A 152 2.64 -6.03 12.77
C ALA A 152 2.83 -7.56 12.94
N GLY A 153 1.86 -8.34 12.40
CA GLY A 153 1.85 -9.80 12.47
C GLY A 153 1.41 -10.39 13.82
N LYS A 154 1.08 -9.55 14.81
CA LYS A 154 0.67 -9.99 16.16
C LYS A 154 -0.85 -10.05 16.25
N ILE A 155 -1.36 -11.20 16.70
CA ILE A 155 -2.79 -11.38 16.97
C ILE A 155 -3.21 -10.43 18.11
N ARG A 156 -4.34 -9.73 17.93
CA ARG A 156 -4.89 -8.81 18.95
C ARG A 156 -5.39 -9.61 20.16
N ASN A 157 -5.39 -8.97 21.31
CA ASN A 157 -5.91 -9.54 22.57
C ASN A 157 -7.16 -8.83 23.09
N LYS A 158 -7.63 -7.77 22.42
CA LYS A 158 -8.85 -7.04 22.77
C LYS A 158 -9.90 -7.27 21.69
N THR A 159 -11.17 -7.29 22.10
CA THR A 159 -12.32 -7.23 21.19
C THR A 159 -12.39 -5.85 20.55
N ILE A 160 -12.65 -5.82 19.26
CA ILE A 160 -12.76 -4.60 18.45
C ILE A 160 -14.10 -4.61 17.70
N SER A 161 -14.55 -3.42 17.32
CA SER A 161 -15.75 -3.23 16.53
C SER A 161 -15.51 -2.16 15.47
N ASN A 162 -16.24 -2.26 14.36
CA ASN A 162 -16.25 -1.26 13.29
C ASN A 162 -17.67 -1.14 12.73
N ASP A 163 -18.14 0.08 12.45
CA ASP A 163 -19.49 0.35 11.91
C ASP A 163 -20.64 -0.40 12.65
N GLY A 164 -20.52 -0.56 13.97
CA GLY A 164 -21.50 -1.29 14.78
C GLY A 164 -21.45 -2.81 14.69
N PHE A 165 -20.52 -3.38 13.91
CA PHE A 165 -20.21 -4.81 13.91
C PHE A 165 -19.09 -5.12 14.90
N THR A 166 -19.32 -6.07 15.81
CA THR A 166 -18.30 -6.55 16.76
C THR A 166 -17.64 -7.80 16.20
N PHE A 167 -16.32 -7.77 16.02
CA PHE A 167 -15.54 -8.91 15.55
C PHE A 167 -15.34 -9.96 16.66
N ALA A 168 -14.73 -11.09 16.32
CA ALA A 168 -14.53 -12.20 17.27
C ALA A 168 -13.90 -11.74 18.61
N ASN A 169 -14.35 -12.33 19.71
CA ASN A 169 -13.88 -11.98 21.04
C ASN A 169 -12.36 -12.20 21.14
N GLY A 170 -11.61 -11.18 21.58
CA GLY A 170 -10.16 -11.23 21.69
C GLY A 170 -9.64 -12.30 22.66
N GLU A 171 -10.44 -12.68 23.67
CA GLU A 171 -10.08 -13.72 24.65
C GLU A 171 -10.06 -15.13 24.04
N TYR A 172 -10.98 -15.42 23.10
CA TYR A 172 -11.15 -16.72 22.45
C TYR A 172 -10.66 -16.75 21.00
N LEU A 173 -9.91 -15.71 20.60
CA LEU A 173 -9.51 -15.52 19.21
C LEU A 173 -8.51 -16.59 18.76
N SER A 174 -7.64 -17.07 19.66
CA SER A 174 -6.68 -18.13 19.36
C SER A 174 -7.38 -19.44 18.98
N GLU A 175 -8.41 -19.83 19.74
CA GLU A 175 -9.23 -21.02 19.48
C GLU A 175 -10.02 -20.87 18.19
N THR A 176 -10.57 -19.67 17.94
CA THR A 176 -11.30 -19.34 16.71
C THR A 176 -10.40 -19.49 15.50
N LEU A 177 -9.19 -18.93 15.53
CA LEU A 177 -8.22 -19.04 14.44
C LEU A 177 -7.77 -20.49 14.21
N HIS A 178 -7.59 -21.26 15.28
CA HIS A 178 -7.27 -22.69 15.17
C HIS A 178 -8.40 -23.51 14.53
N ALA A 179 -9.66 -23.12 14.74
CA ALA A 179 -10.80 -23.73 14.06
C ALA A 179 -10.83 -23.33 12.56
N ILE A 180 -10.59 -22.05 12.25
CA ILE A 180 -10.53 -21.54 10.87
C ILE A 180 -9.41 -22.23 10.08
N ASP A 181 -8.24 -22.44 10.68
CA ASP A 181 -7.12 -23.13 10.03
C ASP A 181 -7.51 -24.52 9.49
N LYS A 182 -8.43 -25.21 10.15
CA LYS A 182 -8.93 -26.55 9.80
C LYS A 182 -10.07 -26.54 8.77
N MET A 183 -10.64 -25.38 8.44
CA MET A 183 -11.70 -25.29 7.44
C MET A 183 -11.20 -25.78 6.07
N PRO A 184 -12.04 -26.52 5.31
CA PRO A 184 -11.68 -27.04 4.01
C PRO A 184 -11.51 -25.92 2.97
N VAL A 185 -10.77 -26.19 1.90
CA VAL A 185 -10.42 -25.22 0.84
C VAL A 185 -10.43 -25.87 -0.55
N ASN A 186 -11.19 -26.94 -0.75
CA ASN A 186 -11.12 -27.74 -1.98
C ASN A 186 -11.99 -27.17 -3.12
N THR A 187 -12.95 -26.30 -2.79
CA THR A 187 -13.85 -25.68 -3.75
C THR A 187 -13.86 -24.17 -3.55
N PHE A 188 -14.30 -23.43 -4.57
CA PHE A 188 -14.47 -21.99 -4.48
C PHE A 188 -15.35 -21.60 -3.28
N ASP A 189 -16.49 -22.27 -3.09
CA ASP A 189 -17.41 -21.97 -1.99
C ASP A 189 -16.75 -22.16 -0.62
N GLN A 190 -16.02 -23.27 -0.44
CA GLN A 190 -15.28 -23.53 0.81
C GLN A 190 -14.20 -22.48 1.08
N ILE A 191 -13.50 -22.02 0.03
CA ILE A 191 -12.49 -20.97 0.15
C ILE A 191 -13.14 -19.65 0.56
N VAL A 192 -14.26 -19.28 -0.05
CA VAL A 192 -14.97 -18.03 0.28
C VAL A 192 -15.59 -18.09 1.67
N GLU A 193 -16.16 -19.22 2.09
CA GLU A 193 -16.66 -19.43 3.46
C GLU A 193 -15.52 -19.25 4.48
N LYS A 194 -14.37 -19.86 4.23
CA LYS A 194 -13.17 -19.71 5.07
C LYS A 194 -12.68 -18.26 5.12
N TYR A 195 -12.76 -17.55 4.00
CA TYR A 195 -12.42 -16.13 3.93
C TYR A 195 -13.38 -15.25 4.73
N VAL A 196 -14.68 -15.53 4.68
CA VAL A 196 -15.70 -14.84 5.49
C VAL A 196 -15.43 -15.04 6.99
N GLU A 197 -15.16 -16.29 7.42
CA GLU A 197 -14.82 -16.58 8.82
C GLU A 197 -13.54 -15.86 9.26
N MET A 198 -12.50 -15.83 8.41
CA MET A 198 -11.27 -15.07 8.71
C MET A 198 -11.52 -13.56 8.81
N ASN A 199 -12.42 -13.02 7.99
CA ASN A 199 -12.81 -11.62 8.08
C ASN A 199 -13.59 -11.30 9.38
N ILE A 200 -14.42 -12.22 9.86
CA ILE A 200 -15.13 -12.11 11.15
C ILE A 200 -14.15 -12.23 12.33
N ALA A 201 -13.16 -13.11 12.22
CA ALA A 201 -12.10 -13.26 13.22
C ALA A 201 -11.29 -11.96 13.36
N HIS A 202 -10.99 -11.30 12.24
CA HIS A 202 -10.35 -9.98 12.18
C HIS A 202 -9.13 -9.88 13.11
N PRO A 203 -8.09 -10.71 12.90
CA PRO A 203 -7.12 -11.04 13.95
C PRO A 203 -6.16 -9.92 14.37
N PHE A 204 -6.10 -8.81 13.66
CA PHE A 204 -5.20 -7.69 13.95
C PHE A 204 -5.97 -6.45 14.39
N TYR A 205 -5.28 -5.48 15.00
CA TYR A 205 -5.88 -4.19 15.36
C TYR A 205 -6.25 -3.34 14.14
N GLU A 206 -5.48 -3.44 13.05
CA GLU A 206 -5.69 -2.72 11.80
C GLU A 206 -5.10 -3.53 10.64
N GLY A 207 -5.41 -3.19 9.39
CA GLY A 207 -4.78 -3.83 8.21
C GLY A 207 -5.36 -5.19 7.80
N ASN A 208 -6.40 -5.68 8.50
CA ASN A 208 -7.03 -6.97 8.24
C ASN A 208 -7.52 -7.12 6.79
N GLY A 209 -8.31 -6.16 6.28
CA GLY A 209 -8.88 -6.27 4.93
C GLY A 209 -7.82 -6.49 3.85
N ARG A 210 -6.75 -5.70 3.88
CA ARG A 210 -5.64 -5.75 2.92
C ARG A 210 -4.87 -7.06 3.00
N ALA A 211 -4.52 -7.50 4.21
CA ALA A 211 -3.78 -8.75 4.41
C ALA A 211 -4.63 -9.97 4.04
N THR A 212 -5.90 -10.02 4.44
CA THR A 212 -6.79 -11.16 4.22
C THR A 212 -7.18 -11.32 2.74
N ARG A 213 -7.25 -10.24 1.95
CA ARG A 213 -7.45 -10.34 0.49
C ARG A 213 -6.27 -10.99 -0.23
N ILE A 214 -5.03 -10.64 0.15
CA ILE A 214 -3.83 -11.31 -0.38
C ILE A 214 -3.81 -12.79 0.05
N TRP A 215 -4.18 -13.06 1.29
CA TRP A 215 -4.29 -14.43 1.81
C TRP A 215 -5.35 -15.25 1.05
N LEU A 216 -6.49 -14.64 0.69
CA LEU A 216 -7.51 -15.27 -0.16
C LEU A 216 -6.96 -15.62 -1.55
N ASP A 217 -6.29 -14.69 -2.22
CA ASP A 217 -5.70 -14.94 -3.54
C ASP A 217 -4.70 -16.09 -3.50
N GLN A 218 -3.84 -16.19 -2.47
CA GLN A 218 -2.91 -17.32 -2.32
C GLN A 218 -3.63 -18.67 -2.21
N ILE A 219 -4.78 -18.73 -1.53
CA ILE A 219 -5.57 -19.97 -1.44
C ILE A 219 -6.17 -20.32 -2.80
N LEU A 220 -6.76 -19.33 -3.49
CA LEU A 220 -7.36 -19.50 -4.81
C LEU A 220 -6.31 -19.96 -5.84
N GLU A 221 -5.13 -19.34 -5.83
CA GLU A 221 -4.02 -19.68 -6.73
C GLU A 221 -3.57 -21.12 -6.50
N LYS A 222 -3.33 -21.50 -5.24
CA LYS A 222 -2.88 -22.85 -4.88
C LYS A 222 -3.89 -23.93 -5.23
N GLN A 223 -5.18 -23.70 -4.95
CA GLN A 223 -6.20 -24.74 -5.04
C GLN A 223 -6.87 -24.82 -6.42
N LEU A 224 -7.08 -23.67 -7.05
CA LEU A 224 -7.93 -23.54 -8.23
C LEU A 224 -7.20 -22.91 -9.43
N MET A 225 -5.93 -22.52 -9.29
CA MET A 225 -5.14 -21.87 -10.34
C MET A 225 -5.80 -20.59 -10.89
N VAL A 226 -6.48 -19.84 -10.01
CA VAL A 226 -7.12 -18.55 -10.30
C VAL A 226 -6.82 -17.54 -9.20
N CYS A 227 -6.94 -16.25 -9.51
CA CYS A 227 -6.93 -15.16 -8.54
C CYS A 227 -8.08 -14.18 -8.84
N VAL A 228 -8.33 -13.25 -7.91
CA VAL A 228 -9.37 -12.22 -8.09
C VAL A 228 -8.79 -11.01 -8.81
N ASP A 229 -9.40 -10.62 -9.92
CA ASP A 229 -9.19 -9.29 -10.50
C ASP A 229 -10.02 -8.27 -9.70
N TRP A 230 -9.47 -7.82 -8.57
CA TRP A 230 -10.12 -6.87 -7.67
C TRP A 230 -10.57 -5.58 -8.37
N SER A 231 -9.91 -5.20 -9.47
CA SER A 231 -10.27 -3.99 -10.23
C SER A 231 -11.66 -4.06 -10.87
N LYS A 232 -12.24 -5.27 -10.99
CA LYS A 232 -13.61 -5.50 -11.49
C LYS A 232 -14.69 -5.35 -10.42
N ILE A 233 -14.33 -5.30 -9.14
CA ILE A 233 -15.29 -5.22 -8.04
C ILE A 233 -15.37 -3.78 -7.54
N ASN A 234 -16.57 -3.19 -7.55
CA ASN A 234 -16.78 -1.86 -6.99
C ASN A 234 -16.61 -1.86 -5.46
N LYS A 235 -15.99 -0.81 -4.92
CA LYS A 235 -15.75 -0.64 -3.47
C LYS A 235 -17.01 -0.80 -2.64
N ASN A 236 -18.09 -0.10 -2.98
CA ASN A 236 -19.31 -0.12 -2.19
C ASN A 236 -20.01 -1.48 -2.28
N ASP A 237 -20.00 -2.11 -3.45
CA ASP A 237 -20.55 -3.46 -3.62
C ASP A 237 -19.79 -4.48 -2.76
N TYR A 238 -18.46 -4.43 -2.78
CA TYR A 238 -17.61 -5.28 -1.95
C TYR A 238 -17.85 -5.06 -0.46
N LEU A 239 -17.78 -3.80 0.01
CA LEU A 239 -17.94 -3.49 1.44
C LEU A 239 -19.35 -3.87 1.94
N ASN A 240 -20.39 -3.61 1.15
CA ASN A 240 -21.75 -4.03 1.50
C ASN A 240 -21.89 -5.56 1.52
N ALA A 241 -21.29 -6.28 0.57
CA ALA A 241 -21.29 -7.73 0.57
C ALA A 241 -20.55 -8.31 1.78
N MET A 242 -19.41 -7.73 2.17
CA MET A 242 -18.67 -8.15 3.36
C MET A 242 -19.44 -7.88 4.65
N ARG A 243 -20.14 -6.75 4.77
CA ARG A 243 -20.98 -6.42 5.95
C ARG A 243 -22.06 -7.47 6.23
N ILE A 244 -22.66 -8.04 5.18
CA ILE A 244 -23.74 -9.04 5.33
C ILE A 244 -23.22 -10.48 5.29
N SER A 245 -21.96 -10.70 4.90
CA SER A 245 -21.40 -12.02 4.60
C SER A 245 -21.47 -13.01 5.78
N SER A 246 -21.41 -12.53 7.02
CA SER A 246 -21.56 -13.35 8.23
C SER A 246 -22.93 -14.01 8.36
N SER A 247 -23.94 -13.48 7.69
CA SER A 247 -25.30 -14.02 7.66
C SER A 247 -25.69 -14.59 6.30
N ASN A 248 -25.13 -14.03 5.22
CA ASN A 248 -25.39 -14.44 3.85
C ASN A 248 -24.19 -14.09 2.96
N ASP A 249 -23.41 -15.11 2.61
CA ASP A 249 -22.21 -14.99 1.79
C ASP A 249 -22.49 -15.04 0.27
N LYS A 250 -23.75 -15.20 -0.16
CA LYS A 250 -24.10 -15.34 -1.58
C LYS A 250 -23.61 -14.16 -2.40
N ARG A 251 -23.79 -12.93 -1.90
CA ARG A 251 -23.40 -11.72 -2.64
C ARG A 251 -21.88 -11.62 -2.82
N ILE A 252 -21.10 -11.97 -1.79
CA ILE A 252 -19.64 -11.94 -1.90
C ILE A 252 -19.14 -13.07 -2.82
N LYS A 253 -19.75 -14.27 -2.74
CA LYS A 253 -19.48 -15.38 -3.68
C LYS A 253 -19.73 -14.95 -5.13
N GLU A 254 -20.86 -14.31 -5.42
CA GLU A 254 -21.19 -13.78 -6.76
C GLU A 254 -20.16 -12.74 -7.25
N LEU A 255 -19.79 -11.76 -6.42
CA LEU A 255 -18.82 -10.73 -6.80
C LEU A 255 -17.43 -11.31 -7.10
N LEU A 256 -16.96 -12.21 -6.23
CA LEU A 256 -15.65 -12.85 -6.38
C LEU A 256 -15.61 -13.78 -7.60
N SER A 257 -16.61 -14.67 -7.77
CA SER A 257 -16.67 -15.62 -8.89
C SER A 257 -16.71 -14.92 -10.25
N ASN A 258 -17.46 -13.83 -10.39
CA ASN A 258 -17.52 -13.04 -11.62
C ASN A 258 -16.23 -12.27 -11.93
N SER A 259 -15.31 -12.19 -10.96
CA SER A 259 -14.06 -11.42 -11.06
C SER A 259 -12.83 -12.32 -11.09
N LEU A 260 -12.98 -13.64 -11.13
CA LEU A 260 -11.86 -14.57 -11.23
C LEU A 260 -11.14 -14.45 -12.58
N THR A 261 -9.84 -14.71 -12.56
CA THR A 261 -8.98 -14.83 -13.73
C THR A 261 -7.96 -15.95 -13.53
N ASN A 262 -7.56 -16.62 -14.61
CA ASN A 262 -6.48 -17.60 -14.63
C ASN A 262 -5.09 -16.97 -14.89
N ASP A 263 -5.03 -15.65 -15.09
CA ASP A 263 -3.80 -14.89 -15.31
C ASP A 263 -3.02 -14.65 -13.99
N ILE A 264 -2.83 -15.70 -13.19
CA ILE A 264 -2.26 -15.63 -11.83
C ILE A 264 -0.82 -15.06 -11.79
N ASN A 265 -0.06 -15.21 -12.87
CA ASN A 265 1.31 -14.68 -12.97
C ASN A 265 1.37 -13.26 -13.56
N ASN A 266 0.22 -12.62 -13.85
CA ASN A 266 0.20 -11.30 -14.46
C ASN A 266 0.49 -10.20 -13.44
N ARG A 267 1.69 -9.63 -13.53
CA ARG A 267 2.13 -8.54 -12.66
C ARG A 267 1.18 -7.33 -12.68
N GLU A 268 0.60 -6.98 -13.81
CA GLU A 268 -0.30 -5.83 -13.90
C GLU A 268 -1.61 -6.08 -13.13
N ILE A 269 -2.17 -7.29 -13.24
CA ILE A 269 -3.37 -7.69 -12.49
C ILE A 269 -3.07 -7.67 -11.00
N PHE A 270 -1.95 -8.23 -10.55
CA PHE A 270 -1.53 -8.18 -9.14
C PHE A 270 -1.41 -6.73 -8.64
N MET A 271 -0.70 -5.87 -9.38
CA MET A 271 -0.46 -4.48 -8.96
C MET A 271 -1.76 -3.67 -8.92
N LYS A 272 -2.65 -3.84 -9.90
CA LYS A 272 -3.99 -3.24 -9.90
C LYS A 272 -4.83 -3.78 -8.73
N GLY A 273 -4.71 -5.07 -8.44
CA GLY A 273 -5.38 -5.70 -7.31
C GLY A 273 -4.99 -5.08 -5.98
N ILE A 274 -3.69 -4.86 -5.77
CA ILE A 274 -3.17 -4.12 -4.61
C ILE A 274 -3.68 -2.67 -4.61
N ASP A 275 -3.61 -1.95 -5.74
CA ASP A 275 -4.14 -0.58 -5.87
C ASP A 275 -5.61 -0.51 -5.41
N THR A 276 -6.46 -1.41 -5.90
CA THR A 276 -7.89 -1.48 -5.56
C THR A 276 -8.12 -1.92 -4.11
N SER A 277 -7.35 -2.90 -3.63
CA SER A 277 -7.42 -3.38 -2.24
C SER A 277 -7.14 -2.27 -1.24
N TYR A 278 -6.18 -1.37 -1.51
CA TYR A 278 -5.94 -0.22 -0.63
C TYR A 278 -7.03 0.85 -0.75
N TYR A 279 -7.55 1.09 -1.96
CA TYR A 279 -8.66 2.02 -2.19
C TYR A 279 -9.94 1.67 -1.41
N TYR A 280 -10.19 0.37 -1.16
CA TYR A 280 -11.32 -0.07 -0.35
C TYR A 280 -11.26 0.43 1.09
N GLU A 281 -10.07 0.71 1.61
CA GLU A 281 -9.85 1.14 3.00
C GLU A 281 -9.78 2.67 3.15
N GLU A 282 -9.78 3.42 2.05
CA GLU A 282 -9.85 4.90 2.09
C GLU A 282 -11.23 5.35 2.59
N GLU A 283 -11.34 6.52 3.23
CA GLU A 283 -12.64 7.14 3.60
C GLU A 283 -13.34 7.81 2.41
#